data_AF-A0A2K8WTH8-F1
#
_entry.id   AF-A0A2K8WTH8-F1
#
_cell.length_a   1.000
_cell.length_b   1.000
_cell.length_c   1.000
_cell.angle_alpha   90.00
_cell.angle_beta   90.00
_cell.angle_gamma   90.00
#
_symmetry.space_group_name_H-M   'P 1'
#
loop_
_entity.id
_entity.type
_entity.pdbx_description
1 polymer ?
#
loop_
_entity_poly.entity_id
_entity_poly.type
_entity_poly.pdbx_seq_one_letter_code
_entity_poly.pdbx_strand_id
1 'polypeptide(L)' 'MKVKAIIHTAQEGGYWAEVPIFHGCYTQGETIEEVLENLQEVISLYAEDEPENLSPSDKVVELTV' A
#
# COMPACT_ATOMS: atom_id res chain seq x y z
N MET A 1 -10.94 -1.74 -5.29
CA MET A 1 -10.67 -0.99 -4.04
C MET A 1 -10.30 0.45 -4.37
N LYS A 2 -10.67 1.44 -3.52
CA LYS A 2 -10.12 2.81 -3.59
C LYS A 2 -9.27 3.08 -2.35
N VAL A 3 -8.01 3.44 -2.55
CA VAL A 3 -7.05 3.68 -1.47
C VAL A 3 -6.61 5.14 -1.51
N LYS A 4 -6.43 5.77 -0.34
CA LYS A 4 -5.89 7.13 -0.22
C LYS A 4 -4.45 7.05 0.26
N ALA A 5 -3.56 7.79 -0.41
CA ALA A 5 -2.19 7.99 0.02
C ALA A 5 -1.96 9.47 0.36
N ILE A 6 -1.00 9.73 1.24
CA ILE A 6 -0.54 11.08 1.60
C ILE A 6 0.91 11.18 1.11
N ILE A 7 1.20 12.20 0.29
CA ILE A 7 2.55 12.47 -0.21
C ILE A 7 3.12 13.67 0.53
N HIS A 8 4.37 13.54 0.97
CA HIS A 8 5.14 14.53 1.71
C HIS A 8 6.42 14.86 0.96
N THR A 9 6.90 16.10 1.10
CA THR A 9 8.25 16.47 0.66
C THR A 9 9.27 16.03 1.71
N ALA A 10 10.36 15.41 1.28
CA ALA A 10 11.46 15.03 2.17
C ALA A 10 12.41 16.21 2.44
N GLN A 11 13.01 16.24 3.63
CA GLN A 11 13.91 17.31 4.05
C GLN A 11 15.19 17.38 3.19
N GLU A 12 15.64 16.23 2.69
CA GLU A 12 16.88 16.08 1.92
C GLU A 12 16.68 16.28 0.40
N GLY A 13 15.43 16.53 -0.03
CA GLY A 13 15.02 16.48 -1.42
C GLY A 13 14.19 15.23 -1.72
N GLY A 14 13.39 15.27 -2.79
CA GLY A 14 12.49 14.19 -3.17
C GLY A 14 11.19 14.15 -2.33
N TYR A 15 10.54 12.99 -2.36
CA TYR A 15 9.21 12.75 -1.81
C TYR A 15 9.14 11.40 -1.09
N TRP A 16 8.24 11.33 -0.11
CA TRP A 16 7.82 10.07 0.48
C TRP A 16 6.31 10.06 0.65
N ALA A 17 5.72 8.87 0.70
CA ALA A 17 4.30 8.70 0.87
C ALA A 17 3.96 7.61 1.87
N GLU A 18 2.79 7.77 2.48
CA GLU A 18 2.17 6.76 3.34
C GLU A 18 0.74 6.45 2.90
N VAL A 19 0.31 5.24 3.19
CA VAL A 19 -1.08 4.80 2.99
C VAL A 19 -1.70 4.57 4.37
N PRO A 20 -2.54 5.48 4.91
CA PRO A 20 -3.01 5.38 6.29
C PRO A 20 -3.74 4.09 6.66
N ILE A 21 -4.39 3.45 5.69
CA ILE A 21 -5.09 2.16 5.89
C ILE A 21 -4.13 0.96 5.94
N PHE A 22 -2.91 1.10 5.42
CA PHE A 22 -1.85 0.10 5.45
C PHE A 22 -0.77 0.59 6.41
N HIS A 23 -0.98 0.36 7.69
CA HIS A 23 -0.08 0.85 8.72
C HIS A 23 1.35 0.31 8.50
N GLY A 24 2.34 1.20 8.46
CA GLY A 24 3.73 0.82 8.20
C GLY A 24 4.10 0.75 6.70
N CYS A 25 3.15 0.99 5.79
CA CYS A 25 3.43 1.08 4.36
C CYS A 25 3.92 2.48 3.99
N TYR A 26 5.22 2.59 3.73
CA TYR A 26 5.88 3.81 3.27
C TYR A 26 6.61 3.56 1.95
N THR A 27 6.53 4.52 1.04
CA THR A 27 7.32 4.53 -0.21
C THR A 27 8.02 5.87 -0.36
N GLN A 28 9.08 5.92 -1.17
CA GLN A 28 9.83 7.14 -1.43
C GLN A 28 10.33 7.17 -2.87
N GLY A 29 10.69 8.35 -3.35
CA GLY A 29 11.21 8.58 -4.69
C GLY A 29 11.69 10.03 -4.87
N GLU A 30 12.51 10.26 -5.88
CA GLU A 30 13.02 11.58 -6.21
C GLU A 30 11.94 12.45 -6.89
N THR A 31 10.99 11.80 -7.55
CA THR A 31 9.86 12.44 -8.25
C THR A 31 8.51 11.94 -7.72
N ILE A 32 7.44 12.69 -7.98
CA ILE A 32 6.08 12.27 -7.61
C ILE A 32 5.70 11.02 -8.40
N GLU A 33 6.11 10.94 -9.67
CA GLU A 33 5.87 9.82 -10.56
C GLU A 33 6.44 8.52 -9.99
N GLU A 34 7.71 8.54 -9.52
CA GLU A 34 8.34 7.37 -8.87
C GLU A 34 7.58 6.96 -7.59
N VAL A 35 7.16 7.92 -6.77
CA VAL A 35 6.37 7.62 -5.57
C VAL A 35 5.04 6.95 -5.92
N LEU A 36 4.39 7.39 -7.00
CA LEU A 36 3.13 6.83 -7.47
C LEU A 36 3.31 5.41 -8.04
N GLU A 37 4.37 5.16 -8.79
CA GLU A 37 4.71 3.81 -9.27
C GLU A 37 4.96 2.87 -8.09
N ASN A 38 5.79 3.29 -7.12
CA ASN A 38 6.06 2.51 -5.91
C ASN A 38 4.79 2.25 -5.08
N LEU A 39 3.90 3.25 -4.96
CA LEU A 39 2.60 3.06 -4.30
C LEU A 39 1.73 2.02 -5.01
N GLN A 40 1.69 2.02 -6.34
CA GLN A 40 0.92 1.03 -7.10
C GLN A 40 1.45 -0.39 -6.88
N GLU A 41 2.77 -0.57 -6.87
CA GLU A 41 3.38 -1.86 -6.59
C GLU A 41 3.02 -2.36 -5.19
N VAL A 42 3.20 -1.54 -4.15
CA VAL A 42 2.92 -1.96 -2.78
C VAL A 42 1.43 -2.25 -2.57
N ILE A 43 0.53 -1.42 -3.11
CA ILE A 43 -0.92 -1.67 -3.03
C ILE A 43 -1.30 -2.99 -3.74
N SER A 44 -0.64 -3.31 -4.85
CA SER A 44 -0.90 -4.57 -5.58
C SER A 44 -0.47 -5.78 -4.77
N LEU A 45 0.68 -5.72 -4.08
CA LEU A 45 1.13 -6.79 -3.18
C LEU A 45 0.13 -7.04 -2.03
N TYR A 46 -0.45 -5.98 -1.46
CA TYR A 46 -1.49 -6.12 -0.44
C TYR A 46 -2.79 -6.73 -0.98
N ALA A 47 -3.11 -6.51 -2.25
CA ALA A 47 -4.31 -7.07 -2.87
C ALA A 47 -4.13 -8.56 -3.24
N GLU A 48 -2.89 -9.01 -3.45
CA GLU A 48 -2.54 -10.40 -3.74
C GLU A 48 -2.27 -11.25 -2.49
N ASP A 49 -2.20 -10.63 -1.31
CA ASP A 49 -1.90 -11.32 -0.05
C ASP A 49 -3.07 -12.24 0.35
N GLU A 50 -2.84 -13.55 0.25
CA GLU A 50 -3.83 -14.57 0.64
C GLU A 50 -3.58 -15.03 2.08
N PRO A 51 -4.65 -15.25 2.88
CA PRO A 51 -4.50 -15.70 4.25
C PRO A 51 -3.86 -17.08 4.35
N GLU A 52 -2.76 -17.19 5.10
CA GLU A 52 -2.07 -18.44 5.38
C GLU A 52 -2.63 -19.17 6.62
N ASN A 53 -2.32 -20.47 6.75
CA ASN A 53 -2.70 -21.31 7.90
C ASN A 53 -4.22 -21.47 8.15
N LEU A 54 -5.01 -21.49 7.08
CA LEU A 54 -6.46 -21.72 7.15
C LEU A 54 -6.80 -23.14 7.62
N SER A 55 -7.87 -23.25 8.41
CA SER A 55 -8.53 -24.50 8.78
C SER A 55 -9.70 -24.82 7.85
N PRO A 56 -10.15 -26.08 7.76
CA PRO A 56 -11.31 -26.46 6.95
C PRO A 56 -12.64 -25.79 7.35
N SER A 57 -12.71 -25.21 8.55
CA SER A 57 -13.89 -24.49 9.04
C SER A 57 -13.89 -23.00 8.72
N ASP A 58 -12.78 -22.45 8.23
CA ASP A 58 -12.67 -21.02 7.96
C ASP A 58 -13.41 -20.61 6.69
N LYS A 59 -13.86 -19.35 6.65
CA LYS A 59 -14.50 -18.74 5.49
C LYS A 59 -13.78 -17.46 5.12
N VAL A 60 -13.12 -17.47 3.97
CA VAL A 60 -12.49 -16.29 3.39
C VAL A 60 -13.56 -15.48 2.66
N VAL A 61 -13.61 -14.17 2.92
CA VAL A 61 -14.51 -13.23 2.24
C VAL A 61 -13.71 -12.03 1.78
N GLU A 62 -13.88 -11.66 0.51
CA GLU A 62 -13.29 -10.45 -0.04
C GLU A 62 -14.27 -9.28 0.16
N LEU A 63 -13.79 -8.20 0.76
CA LEU A 63 -14.59 -7.01 1.05
C LEU A 63 -14.08 -5.83 0.21
N THR A 64 -14.98 -5.20 -0.54
CA THR A 64 -14.72 -3.91 -1.17
C THR A 64 -15.47 -2.83 -0.40
N VAL A 65 -14.76 -1.78 -0.01
CA VAL A 65 -15.29 -0.56 0.61
C VAL A 65 -15.34 0.60 -0.37
#